data_AF-A0A917MK73-F1
#
_entry.id   AF-A0A917MK73-F1
#
_cell.length_a   1.000
_cell.length_b   1.000
_cell.length_c   1.000
_cell.angle_alpha   90.00
_cell.angle_beta   90.00
_cell.angle_gamma   90.00
#
_symmetry.space_group_name_H-M   'P 1'
#
loop_
_entity.id
_entity.type
_entity.pdbx_description
1 polymer ?
#
loop_
_entity_poly.entity_id
_entity_poly.type
_entity_poly.pdbx_seq_one_letter_code
_entity_poly.pdbx_strand_id
1 'polypeptide(L)'
;MSRSWPDPPPLFELDELDGPGETRTWAPRRSVARRARRSSSAGKALGGATLAETALFSQLFAATAVAPVPTAAALARAPWTRRIGVFDLETTGIDVTQDRIVSAYVGLLDESGAVVHDEHWLADPGIDIPAEATAVHGITTERARSEGRPAAEVVAEVAAALRTLLSAEIPVVAYNAAYDFSLLKHEASRHGVAPLAEPAPVIDPLVIDKTYDRYRKGKRTLDVVAAHYSVPLEAAHDASADAVAAGRVALALAERFADRLPECPHELHSRQIGWAREQAESLTEYFVRIGRLEPTEALDGTWPVR
;
A
#
# COMPACT_ATOMS: atom_id res chain seq x y z
N MET A 1 37.08 27.65 -23.02
CA MET A 1 35.79 28.24 -23.37
C MET A 1 34.76 27.74 -22.37
N SER A 2 34.57 28.49 -21.29
CA SER A 2 33.56 28.25 -20.26
C SER A 2 32.19 28.64 -20.79
N ARG A 3 31.18 27.78 -20.64
CA ARG A 3 29.78 28.16 -20.86
C ARG A 3 29.16 28.44 -19.49
N SER A 4 28.87 29.71 -19.25
CA SER A 4 28.03 30.20 -18.16
C SER A 4 26.57 29.79 -18.42
N TRP A 5 25.92 29.30 -17.38
CA TRP A 5 24.46 29.15 -17.34
C TRP A 5 23.84 30.46 -16.82
N PRO A 6 22.64 30.86 -17.27
CA PRO A 6 21.97 32.04 -16.73
C PRO A 6 21.41 31.76 -15.33
N ASP A 7 21.44 32.77 -14.47
CA ASP A 7 20.86 32.73 -13.12
C ASP A 7 19.34 32.49 -13.15
N PRO A 8 18.77 31.76 -12.17
CA PRO A 8 17.33 31.58 -12.05
C PRO A 8 16.64 32.90 -11.64
N PRO A 9 15.37 33.13 -12.05
CA PRO A 9 14.65 34.35 -11.72
C PRO A 9 14.27 34.42 -10.23
N PRO A 10 14.10 35.63 -9.66
CA PRO A 10 13.76 35.79 -8.25
C PRO A 10 12.33 35.32 -7.97
N LEU A 11 12.16 34.54 -6.91
CA LEU A 11 10.85 34.21 -6.35
C LEU A 11 10.37 35.40 -5.52
N PHE A 12 9.28 36.02 -5.95
CA PHE A 12 8.63 37.13 -5.25
C PHE A 12 7.88 36.69 -3.99
N GLU A 13 7.80 37.68 -3.12
CA GLU A 13 7.11 37.86 -1.84
C GLU A 13 5.79 37.11 -1.65
N LEU A 14 5.66 36.51 -0.47
CA LEU A 14 4.40 36.08 0.12
C LEU A 14 3.87 37.23 0.98
N ASP A 15 2.76 37.84 0.57
CA ASP A 15 1.91 38.61 1.48
C ASP A 15 0.56 37.89 1.67
N GLU A 16 0.31 37.64 2.95
CA GLU A 16 -0.96 37.72 3.70
C GLU A 16 -2.25 37.16 3.09
N LEU A 17 -2.82 36.15 3.77
CA LEU A 17 -4.22 36.20 4.18
C LEU A 17 -4.39 35.52 5.55
N ASP A 18 -4.60 36.35 6.56
CA ASP A 18 -5.03 36.03 7.92
C ASP A 18 -6.58 36.08 7.99
N GLY A 19 -7.21 35.29 8.87
CA GLY A 19 -8.66 35.36 9.09
C GLY A 19 -9.27 34.22 9.94
N PRO A 20 -9.82 34.49 11.16
CA PRO A 20 -10.10 33.46 12.17
C PRO A 20 -11.59 33.09 12.35
N GLY A 21 -11.83 31.89 12.92
CA GLY A 21 -12.95 31.59 13.83
C GLY A 21 -14.21 30.93 13.27
N GLU A 22 -14.48 29.68 13.68
CA GLU A 22 -15.76 29.29 14.31
C GLU A 22 -15.75 27.81 14.74
N THR A 23 -16.08 27.58 16.01
CA THR A 23 -16.34 26.27 16.60
C THR A 23 -17.72 25.77 16.16
N ARG A 24 -17.79 24.59 15.54
CA ARG A 24 -19.05 23.86 15.35
C ARG A 24 -18.97 22.50 16.02
N THR A 25 -19.68 22.38 17.13
CA THR A 25 -19.99 21.14 17.81
C THR A 25 -20.94 20.31 16.95
N TRP A 26 -20.56 19.06 16.67
CA TRP A 26 -21.43 18.08 16.04
C TRP A 26 -21.83 17.02 17.07
N ALA A 27 -23.13 16.95 17.38
CA ALA A 27 -23.71 15.92 18.21
C ALA A 27 -24.17 14.74 17.34
N PRO A 28 -23.79 13.48 17.64
CA PRO A 28 -24.26 12.34 16.87
C PRO A 28 -25.70 11.98 17.22
N ARG A 29 -26.51 11.75 16.18
CA ARG A 29 -27.88 11.24 16.28
C ARG A 29 -27.85 9.77 16.68
N ARG A 30 -28.67 9.43 17.69
CA ARG A 30 -28.91 8.06 18.17
C ARG A 30 -29.59 7.22 17.08
N SER A 31 -29.02 6.06 16.75
CA SER A 31 -29.73 5.00 16.04
C SER A 31 -29.98 3.82 16.98
N VAL A 32 -31.17 3.25 16.83
CA VAL A 32 -31.83 2.34 17.76
C VAL A 32 -31.34 0.91 17.54
N ALA A 33 -30.84 0.28 18.60
CA ALA A 33 -30.39 -1.11 18.61
C ALA A 33 -31.56 -2.09 18.35
N ARG A 34 -31.40 -3.00 17.39
CA ARG A 34 -32.20 -4.23 17.30
C ARG A 34 -31.42 -5.40 17.90
N ARG A 35 -32.05 -6.04 18.87
CA ARG A 35 -31.55 -7.13 19.71
C ARG A 35 -31.69 -8.46 18.96
N ALA A 36 -30.59 -9.14 18.65
CA ALA A 36 -30.62 -10.55 18.24
C ALA A 36 -30.17 -11.43 19.42
N ARG A 37 -30.93 -12.51 19.64
CA ARG A 37 -30.82 -13.40 20.80
C ARG A 37 -29.61 -14.34 20.69
N ARG A 38 -28.97 -14.56 21.84
CA ARG A 38 -27.94 -15.57 22.07
C ARG A 38 -28.51 -16.99 21.99
N SER A 39 -27.73 -17.91 21.44
CA SER A 39 -27.77 -19.33 21.81
C SER A 39 -26.35 -19.78 22.14
N SER A 40 -26.18 -20.30 23.34
CA SER A 40 -24.95 -20.84 23.91
C SER A 40 -24.73 -22.29 23.50
N SER A 41 -23.47 -22.67 23.25
CA SER A 41 -22.94 -23.98 23.70
C SER A 41 -21.42 -23.92 23.80
N ALA A 42 -20.93 -24.48 24.91
CA ALA A 42 -19.55 -24.43 25.37
C ALA A 42 -18.68 -25.58 24.86
N GLY A 43 -17.38 -25.28 24.66
CA GLY A 43 -16.24 -26.12 25.04
C GLY A 43 -15.78 -27.22 24.09
N LYS A 44 -14.56 -27.09 23.53
CA LYS A 44 -13.32 -27.74 24.04
C LYS A 44 -12.13 -27.58 23.08
N ALA A 45 -11.01 -27.16 23.68
CA ALA A 45 -9.62 -27.63 23.57
C ALA A 45 -8.95 -27.89 22.20
N LEU A 46 -7.86 -27.13 21.98
CA LEU A 46 -6.49 -27.54 21.63
C LEU A 46 -6.34 -28.76 20.70
N GLY A 47 -6.00 -28.50 19.44
CA GLY A 47 -5.54 -29.49 18.47
C GLY A 47 -4.83 -28.80 17.32
N GLY A 48 -3.63 -29.28 16.98
CA GLY A 48 -2.67 -28.58 16.12
C GLY A 48 -3.15 -28.29 14.71
N ALA A 49 -2.63 -27.19 14.17
CA ALA A 49 -2.74 -26.85 12.75
C ALA A 49 -2.24 -28.03 11.92
N THR A 50 -3.18 -28.69 11.24
CA THR A 50 -2.89 -29.75 10.28
C THR A 50 -2.75 -29.13 8.90
N LEU A 51 -1.91 -29.73 8.08
CA LEU A 51 -1.40 -29.33 6.76
C LEU A 51 -2.46 -29.12 5.65
N ALA A 52 -3.69 -28.74 5.98
CA ALA A 52 -4.82 -28.67 5.06
C ALA A 52 -5.20 -27.24 4.59
N GLU A 53 -4.72 -26.17 5.26
CA GLU A 53 -5.12 -24.79 4.92
C GLU A 53 -4.17 -24.07 3.94
N THR A 54 -2.98 -24.63 3.68
CA THR A 54 -2.08 -24.16 2.61
C THR A 54 -2.56 -24.55 1.19
N ALA A 55 -3.64 -25.32 1.10
CA ALA A 55 -4.12 -25.91 -0.16
C ALA A 55 -5.00 -24.98 -1.00
N LEU A 56 -5.46 -23.83 -0.48
CA LEU A 56 -6.38 -22.96 -1.23
C LEU A 56 -5.66 -22.16 -2.33
N PHE A 57 -4.39 -21.78 -2.12
CA PHE A 57 -3.61 -21.03 -3.11
C PHE A 57 -2.91 -21.93 -4.15
N SER A 58 -2.58 -23.18 -3.79
CA SER A 58 -1.87 -24.11 -4.70
C SER A 58 -2.76 -24.73 -5.80
N GLN A 59 -4.09 -24.72 -5.64
CA GLN A 59 -5.01 -25.31 -6.64
C GLN A 59 -5.40 -24.36 -7.79
N LEU A 60 -4.99 -23.08 -7.76
CA LEU A 60 -5.41 -22.05 -8.72
C LEU A 60 -4.64 -22.03 -10.06
N PHE A 61 -3.58 -22.81 -10.20
CA PHE A 61 -2.76 -22.82 -11.43
C PHE A 61 -3.11 -23.93 -12.43
N ALA A 62 -4.12 -24.76 -12.14
CA ALA A 62 -4.58 -25.85 -13.00
C ALA A 62 -5.83 -25.49 -13.82
N ALA A 63 -5.76 -24.39 -14.57
CA ALA A 63 -6.64 -24.20 -15.72
C ALA A 63 -5.83 -23.51 -16.82
N THR A 64 -5.30 -24.31 -17.74
CA THR A 64 -4.80 -23.81 -19.03
C THR A 64 -6.01 -23.36 -19.84
N ALA A 65 -6.56 -22.20 -19.50
CA ALA A 65 -7.38 -21.45 -20.44
C ALA A 65 -6.45 -21.08 -21.59
N VAL A 66 -6.80 -21.50 -22.80
CA VAL A 66 -6.14 -21.01 -24.02
C VAL A 66 -6.31 -19.49 -24.00
N ALA A 67 -5.23 -18.78 -23.70
CA ALA A 67 -5.27 -17.33 -23.67
C ALA A 67 -5.69 -16.83 -25.07
N PRO A 68 -6.64 -15.89 -25.17
CA PRO A 68 -6.96 -15.28 -26.45
C PRO A 68 -5.70 -14.65 -27.03
N VAL A 69 -5.54 -14.70 -28.37
CA VAL A 69 -4.43 -14.04 -29.04
C VAL A 69 -4.49 -12.55 -28.70
N PRO A 70 -3.45 -11.98 -28.06
CA PRO A 70 -3.47 -10.58 -27.65
C PRO A 70 -3.62 -9.69 -28.89
N THR A 71 -4.47 -8.67 -28.78
CA THR A 71 -4.62 -7.65 -29.82
C THR A 71 -3.34 -6.81 -29.93
N ALA A 72 -3.15 -6.11 -31.05
CA ALA A 72 -2.00 -5.22 -31.22
C ALA A 72 -1.88 -4.14 -30.12
N ALA A 73 -2.99 -3.74 -29.50
CA ALA A 73 -3.00 -2.85 -28.33
C ALA A 73 -2.53 -3.56 -27.03
N ALA A 74 -2.85 -4.84 -26.84
CA ALA A 74 -2.37 -5.66 -25.72
C ALA A 74 -0.88 -6.04 -25.85
N LEU A 75 -0.30 -5.92 -27.06
CA LEU A 75 1.13 -6.06 -27.31
C LEU A 75 1.94 -4.79 -27.01
N ALA A 76 1.28 -3.66 -26.73
CA ALA A 76 1.94 -2.37 -26.44
C ALA A 76 2.19 -2.13 -24.94
N ARG A 77 1.68 -3.00 -24.04
CA ARG A 77 1.85 -2.86 -22.59
C ARG A 77 2.90 -3.85 -22.09
N ALA A 78 3.68 -3.41 -21.08
CA ALA A 78 4.69 -4.24 -20.46
C ALA A 78 4.09 -5.58 -19.96
N PRO A 79 4.73 -6.74 -20.20
CA PRO A 79 4.16 -8.05 -19.89
C PRO A 79 3.67 -8.22 -18.45
N TRP A 80 4.31 -7.54 -17.49
CA TRP A 80 3.95 -7.58 -16.08
C TRP A 80 2.58 -6.96 -15.78
N THR A 81 2.03 -6.12 -16.67
CA THR A 81 0.70 -5.52 -16.47
C THR A 81 -0.45 -6.50 -16.70
N ARG A 82 -0.17 -7.72 -17.16
CA ARG A 82 -1.21 -8.73 -17.43
C ARG A 82 -1.88 -9.25 -16.17
N ARG A 83 -1.09 -9.40 -15.11
CA ARG A 83 -1.53 -9.82 -13.78
C ARG A 83 -0.64 -9.14 -12.75
N ILE A 84 -1.24 -8.42 -11.82
CA ILE A 84 -0.53 -7.77 -10.73
C ILE A 84 -1.19 -8.13 -9.41
N GLY A 85 -0.38 -8.47 -8.41
CA GLY A 85 -0.81 -8.50 -7.03
C GLY A 85 -1.00 -7.07 -6.53
N VAL A 86 -1.92 -6.86 -5.60
CA VAL A 86 -2.07 -5.58 -4.87
C VAL A 86 -2.09 -5.86 -3.38
N PHE A 87 -1.52 -4.96 -2.59
CA PHE A 87 -1.35 -5.13 -1.15
C PHE A 87 -1.48 -3.78 -0.43
N ASP A 88 -2.20 -3.79 0.69
CA ASP A 88 -2.37 -2.63 1.57
C ASP A 88 -2.69 -3.06 3.01
N LEU A 89 -2.29 -2.25 3.99
CA LEU A 89 -2.56 -2.44 5.42
C LEU A 89 -3.24 -1.21 6.03
N GLU A 90 -4.25 -1.46 6.86
CA GLU A 90 -4.68 -0.48 7.88
C GLU A 90 -4.07 -0.86 9.23
N THR A 91 -3.66 0.15 10.00
CA THR A 91 -2.80 -0.06 11.16
C THR A 91 -3.17 0.88 12.30
N THR A 92 -2.58 0.65 13.47
CA THR A 92 -2.80 1.52 14.65
C THR A 92 -2.08 2.87 14.57
N GLY A 93 -1.20 3.09 13.58
CA GLY A 93 -0.37 4.29 13.49
C GLY A 93 0.73 4.18 12.43
N ILE A 94 1.69 5.10 12.42
CA ILE A 94 2.68 5.22 11.33
C ILE A 94 4.07 4.66 11.66
N ASP A 95 4.31 4.18 12.87
CA ASP A 95 5.58 3.58 13.29
C ASP A 95 5.62 2.10 12.89
N VAL A 96 6.35 1.80 11.81
CA VAL A 96 6.50 0.44 11.26
C VAL A 96 7.07 -0.58 12.27
N THR A 97 7.69 -0.12 13.36
CA THR A 97 8.29 -0.99 14.38
C THR A 97 7.37 -1.22 15.58
N GLN A 98 6.53 -0.24 15.93
CA GLN A 98 5.71 -0.25 17.15
C GLN A 98 4.22 -0.38 16.91
N ASP A 99 3.70 0.00 15.75
CA ASP A 99 2.28 -0.13 15.44
C ASP A 99 1.88 -1.56 15.05
N ARG A 100 0.58 -1.82 14.99
CA ARG A 100 -0.02 -3.15 14.74
C ARG A 100 -0.88 -3.12 13.50
N ILE A 101 -0.94 -4.26 12.81
CA ILE A 101 -1.91 -4.48 11.73
C ILE A 101 -3.32 -4.57 12.33
N VAL A 102 -4.24 -3.81 11.74
CA VAL A 102 -5.67 -3.81 12.05
C VAL A 102 -6.43 -4.54 10.95
N SER A 103 -6.18 -4.22 9.68
CA SER A 103 -6.68 -4.99 8.54
C SER A 103 -5.65 -5.08 7.43
N ALA A 104 -5.82 -6.06 6.56
CA ALA A 104 -4.98 -6.26 5.39
C ALA A 104 -5.83 -6.65 4.19
N TYR A 105 -5.37 -6.26 3.02
CA TYR A 105 -5.94 -6.70 1.75
C TYR A 105 -4.84 -7.22 0.84
N VAL A 106 -5.07 -8.38 0.22
CA VAL A 106 -4.23 -8.89 -0.87
C VAL A 106 -5.15 -9.28 -2.01
N GLY A 107 -4.93 -8.70 -3.19
CA GLY A 107 -5.73 -8.94 -4.38
C GLY A 107 -4.89 -9.30 -5.59
N LEU A 108 -5.54 -9.85 -6.61
CA LEU A 108 -5.00 -10.07 -7.95
C LEU A 108 -5.84 -9.29 -8.95
N LEU A 109 -5.22 -8.38 -9.69
CA LEU A 109 -5.85 -7.67 -10.78
C LEU A 109 -5.45 -8.27 -12.13
N ASP A 110 -6.39 -8.25 -13.09
CA ASP A 110 -6.09 -8.48 -14.50
C ASP A 110 -5.61 -7.20 -15.22
N GLU A 111 -5.33 -7.32 -16.51
CA GLU A 111 -4.85 -6.22 -17.36
C GLU A 111 -5.81 -5.04 -17.52
N SER A 112 -7.10 -5.24 -17.19
CA SER A 112 -8.10 -4.18 -17.17
C SER A 112 -8.16 -3.45 -15.83
N GLY A 113 -7.46 -3.95 -14.80
CA GLY A 113 -7.56 -3.47 -13.43
C GLY A 113 -8.80 -3.99 -12.69
N ALA A 114 -9.40 -5.09 -13.18
CA ALA A 114 -10.48 -5.78 -12.49
C ALA A 114 -9.92 -6.79 -11.48
N VAL A 115 -10.53 -6.85 -10.30
CA VAL A 115 -10.19 -7.84 -9.27
C VAL A 115 -10.67 -9.22 -9.74
N VAL A 116 -9.74 -10.16 -9.90
CA VAL A 116 -10.06 -11.55 -10.27
C VAL A 116 -9.98 -12.50 -9.07
N HIS A 117 -9.28 -12.11 -8.02
CA HIS A 117 -9.20 -12.81 -6.75
C HIS A 117 -8.78 -11.84 -5.65
N ASP A 118 -9.27 -12.04 -4.44
CA ASP A 118 -8.88 -11.25 -3.28
C ASP A 118 -9.10 -11.97 -1.96
N GLU A 119 -8.36 -11.53 -0.95
CA GLU A 119 -8.50 -11.94 0.44
C GLU A 119 -8.42 -10.70 1.33
N HIS A 120 -9.22 -10.73 2.40
CA HIS A 120 -9.38 -9.63 3.35
C HIS A 120 -9.19 -10.17 4.76
N TRP A 121 -8.43 -9.46 5.58
CA TRP A 121 -8.22 -9.81 6.96
C TRP A 121 -8.58 -8.66 7.89
N LEU A 122 -9.19 -9.01 9.02
CA LEU A 122 -9.34 -8.15 10.18
C LEU A 122 -8.62 -8.82 11.36
N ALA A 123 -7.69 -8.11 11.99
CA ALA A 123 -6.94 -8.57 13.15
C ALA A 123 -7.47 -7.89 14.42
N ASP A 124 -7.47 -8.62 15.53
CA ASP A 124 -7.38 -8.00 16.85
C ASP A 124 -5.90 -7.62 17.09
N PRO A 125 -5.54 -6.32 17.08
CA PRO A 125 -4.15 -5.89 17.21
C PRO A 125 -3.58 -6.10 18.63
N GLY A 126 -4.40 -6.51 19.61
CA GLY A 126 -3.99 -6.73 20.99
C GLY A 126 -3.68 -5.45 21.77
N ILE A 127 -3.85 -4.28 21.14
CA ILE A 127 -3.74 -2.94 21.74
C ILE A 127 -4.99 -2.11 21.40
N ASP A 128 -5.17 -0.97 22.05
CA ASP A 128 -6.22 -0.04 21.66
C ASP A 128 -5.82 0.66 20.34
N ILE A 129 -6.77 0.76 19.40
CA ILE A 129 -6.62 1.52 18.17
C ILE A 129 -6.81 3.01 18.51
N PRO A 130 -5.83 3.89 18.25
CA PRO A 130 -5.96 5.33 18.48
C PRO A 130 -7.12 5.95 17.70
N ALA A 131 -7.72 7.00 18.25
CA ALA A 131 -8.86 7.67 17.64
C ALA A 131 -8.52 8.28 16.27
N GLU A 132 -7.27 8.71 16.08
CA GLU A 132 -6.76 9.23 14.82
C GLU A 132 -6.73 8.14 13.74
N ALA A 133 -6.27 6.93 14.08
CA ALA A 133 -6.28 5.79 13.16
C ALA A 133 -7.72 5.37 12.83
N THR A 134 -8.58 5.24 13.85
CA THR A 134 -10.01 4.98 13.64
C THR A 134 -10.69 6.05 12.78
N ALA A 135 -10.30 7.32 12.89
CA ALA A 135 -10.86 8.40 12.07
C ALA A 135 -10.42 8.31 10.59
N VAL A 136 -9.28 7.68 10.32
CA VAL A 136 -8.79 7.39 8.96
C VAL A 136 -9.54 6.19 8.39
N HIS A 137 -9.41 5.00 8.99
CA HIS A 137 -9.86 3.75 8.39
C HIS A 137 -11.20 3.21 8.92
N GLY A 138 -11.83 3.89 9.88
CA GLY A 138 -13.16 3.55 10.38
C GLY A 138 -13.27 2.27 11.24
N ILE A 139 -12.17 1.62 11.60
CA ILE A 139 -12.17 0.40 12.42
C ILE A 139 -11.91 0.80 13.87
N THR A 140 -12.88 0.54 14.74
CA THR A 140 -12.74 0.80 16.18
C THR A 140 -12.11 -0.39 16.88
N THR A 141 -11.52 -0.14 18.06
CA THR A 141 -11.00 -1.19 18.95
C THR A 141 -12.07 -2.25 19.26
N GLU A 142 -13.31 -1.84 19.50
CA GLU A 142 -14.41 -2.77 19.78
C GLU A 142 -14.71 -3.68 18.60
N ARG A 143 -14.70 -3.14 17.38
CA ARG A 143 -14.90 -3.93 16.16
C ARG A 143 -13.75 -4.91 15.96
N ALA A 144 -12.51 -4.44 16.01
CA ALA A 144 -11.33 -5.28 15.83
C ALA A 144 -11.27 -6.43 16.84
N ARG A 145 -11.60 -6.18 18.12
CA ARG A 145 -11.62 -7.23 19.16
C ARG A 145 -12.77 -8.23 19.04
N SER A 146 -13.91 -7.82 18.47
CA SER A 146 -15.11 -8.68 18.40
C SER A 146 -15.22 -9.45 17.09
N GLU A 147 -14.72 -8.89 15.99
CA GLU A 147 -14.79 -9.46 14.64
C GLU A 147 -13.43 -9.93 14.13
N GLY A 148 -12.33 -9.40 14.67
CA GLY A 148 -10.98 -9.71 14.22
C GLY A 148 -10.46 -11.05 14.71
N ARG A 149 -9.51 -11.58 13.95
CA ARG A 149 -8.79 -12.82 14.24
C ARG A 149 -7.49 -12.53 15.01
N PRO A 150 -6.88 -13.54 15.65
CA PRO A 150 -5.58 -13.36 16.31
C PRO A 150 -4.54 -12.79 15.33
N ALA A 151 -3.86 -11.70 15.71
CA ALA A 151 -2.89 -11.02 14.83
C ALA A 151 -1.82 -11.95 14.26
N ALA A 152 -1.32 -12.91 15.05
CA ALA A 152 -0.33 -13.88 14.58
C ALA A 152 -0.83 -14.75 13.40
N GLU A 153 -2.11 -15.14 13.39
CA GLU A 153 -2.70 -15.91 12.29
C GLU A 153 -2.86 -15.02 11.05
N VAL A 154 -3.39 -13.81 11.22
CA VAL A 154 -3.56 -12.84 10.12
C VAL A 154 -2.22 -12.54 9.46
N VAL A 155 -1.20 -12.24 10.25
CA VAL A 155 0.15 -11.94 9.76
C VAL A 155 0.76 -13.12 9.00
N ALA A 156 0.58 -14.35 9.50
CA ALA A 156 1.05 -15.55 8.82
C ALA A 156 0.38 -15.75 7.46
N GLU A 157 -0.93 -15.53 7.38
CA GLU A 157 -1.70 -15.68 6.15
C GLU A 157 -1.40 -14.60 5.12
N VAL A 158 -1.33 -13.33 5.54
CA VAL A 158 -0.93 -12.21 4.65
C VAL A 158 0.46 -12.46 4.07
N ALA A 159 1.42 -12.83 4.91
CA ALA A 159 2.78 -13.15 4.46
C ALA A 159 2.79 -14.35 3.49
N ALA A 160 1.95 -15.37 3.72
CA ALA A 160 1.84 -16.53 2.83
C ALA A 160 1.20 -16.17 1.47
N ALA A 161 0.15 -15.35 1.46
CA ALA A 161 -0.49 -14.87 0.24
C ALA A 161 0.51 -14.09 -0.64
N LEU A 162 1.23 -13.14 -0.03
CA LEU A 162 2.28 -12.37 -0.70
C LEU A 162 3.44 -13.25 -1.21
N ARG A 163 3.92 -14.21 -0.40
CA ARG A 163 4.93 -15.19 -0.85
C ARG A 163 4.46 -15.97 -2.07
N THR A 164 3.18 -16.34 -2.11
CA THR A 164 2.63 -17.10 -3.23
C THR A 164 2.59 -16.30 -4.51
N LEU A 165 2.18 -15.02 -4.44
CA LEU A 165 2.23 -14.11 -5.60
C LEU A 165 3.67 -13.93 -6.11
N LEU A 166 4.60 -13.61 -5.22
CA LEU A 166 6.00 -13.35 -5.58
C LEU A 166 6.69 -14.61 -6.15
N SER A 167 6.44 -15.79 -5.56
CA SER A 167 6.99 -17.07 -6.06
C SER A 167 6.42 -17.48 -7.43
N ALA A 168 5.26 -16.93 -7.81
CA ALA A 168 4.65 -17.13 -9.11
C ALA A 168 5.09 -16.06 -10.15
N GLU A 169 6.11 -15.25 -9.83
CA GLU A 169 6.60 -14.14 -10.67
C GLU A 169 5.52 -13.08 -10.98
N ILE A 170 4.52 -12.95 -10.10
CA ILE A 170 3.50 -11.91 -10.17
C ILE A 170 3.98 -10.73 -9.32
N PRO A 171 4.21 -9.53 -9.90
CA PRO A 171 4.64 -8.38 -9.11
C PRO A 171 3.54 -7.94 -8.15
N VAL A 172 3.93 -7.56 -6.94
CA VAL A 172 3.00 -7.00 -5.96
C VAL A 172 3.10 -5.47 -5.97
N VAL A 173 1.96 -4.82 -6.12
CA VAL A 173 1.80 -3.37 -6.08
C VAL A 173 1.35 -2.93 -4.69
N ALA A 174 2.05 -1.95 -4.11
CA ALA A 174 1.63 -1.27 -2.88
C ALA A 174 1.99 0.22 -3.00
N TYR A 175 1.13 1.12 -2.54
CA TYR A 175 1.39 2.55 -2.64
C TYR A 175 2.18 3.02 -1.43
N ASN A 176 3.37 3.60 -1.63
CA ASN A 176 4.33 3.82 -0.54
C ASN A 176 4.75 2.49 0.13
N ALA A 177 5.11 1.50 -0.69
CA ALA A 177 5.39 0.11 -0.31
C ALA A 177 6.40 -0.03 0.85
N ALA A 178 7.31 0.93 1.01
CA ALA A 178 8.22 1.01 2.15
C ALA A 178 7.52 0.95 3.51
N TYR A 179 6.26 1.40 3.59
CA TYR A 179 5.48 1.37 4.81
C TYR A 179 4.91 -0.04 5.08
N ASP A 180 4.07 -0.54 4.18
CA ASP A 180 3.31 -1.79 4.37
C ASP A 180 4.22 -3.01 4.57
N PHE A 181 5.24 -3.15 3.70
CA PHE A 181 6.14 -4.30 3.79
C PHE A 181 7.05 -4.24 5.03
N SER A 182 7.44 -3.05 5.48
CA SER A 182 8.23 -2.89 6.72
C SER A 182 7.39 -3.25 7.95
N LEU A 183 6.15 -2.75 8.01
CA LEU A 183 5.26 -3.04 9.12
C LEU A 183 4.91 -4.54 9.17
N LEU A 184 4.65 -5.16 8.01
CA LEU A 184 4.46 -6.61 7.92
C LEU A 184 5.71 -7.39 8.34
N LYS A 185 6.93 -6.97 7.96
CA LYS A 185 8.18 -7.60 8.43
C LYS A 185 8.28 -7.56 9.95
N HIS A 186 8.03 -6.40 10.57
CA HIS A 186 8.13 -6.26 12.01
C HIS A 186 7.04 -7.04 12.76
N GLU A 187 5.81 -7.05 12.27
CA GLU A 187 4.74 -7.88 12.84
C GLU A 187 5.04 -9.38 12.67
N ALA A 188 5.55 -9.81 11.51
CA ALA A 188 5.95 -11.19 11.29
C ALA A 188 7.02 -11.62 12.31
N SER A 189 8.07 -10.80 12.48
CA SER A 189 9.09 -11.05 13.50
C SER A 189 8.52 -11.06 14.92
N ARG A 190 7.56 -10.18 15.25
CA ARG A 190 6.90 -10.12 16.57
C ARG A 190 6.18 -11.42 16.91
N HIS A 191 5.54 -12.05 15.92
CA HIS A 191 4.75 -13.28 16.10
C HIS A 191 5.51 -14.56 15.76
N GLY A 192 6.83 -14.50 15.50
CA GLY A 192 7.64 -15.67 15.14
C GLY A 192 7.34 -16.25 13.76
N VAL A 193 6.71 -15.47 12.88
CA VAL A 193 6.47 -15.78 11.47
C VAL A 193 7.69 -15.39 10.65
N ALA A 194 8.10 -16.22 9.69
CA ALA A 194 9.21 -15.89 8.80
C ALA A 194 8.90 -14.61 7.99
N PRO A 195 9.69 -13.52 8.13
CA PRO A 195 9.38 -12.25 7.46
C PRO A 195 9.69 -12.28 5.96
N LEU A 196 8.98 -11.43 5.21
CA LEU A 196 9.33 -11.08 3.82
C LEU A 196 10.47 -10.06 3.84
N ALA A 197 11.71 -10.53 4.03
CA ALA A 197 12.86 -9.66 4.20
C ALA A 197 13.23 -8.89 2.91
N GLU A 198 13.18 -9.56 1.77
CA GLU A 198 13.56 -9.02 0.45
C GLU A 198 12.46 -9.37 -0.58
N PRO A 199 11.25 -8.78 -0.46
CA PRO A 199 10.16 -9.08 -1.37
C PRO A 199 10.48 -8.51 -2.76
N ALA A 200 10.44 -9.37 -3.79
CA ALA A 200 10.62 -8.97 -5.19
C ALA A 200 9.86 -9.92 -6.13
N PRO A 201 9.27 -9.41 -7.23
CA PRO A 201 9.23 -8.01 -7.62
C PRO A 201 8.10 -7.22 -6.93
N VAL A 202 8.43 -6.01 -6.46
CA VAL A 202 7.49 -5.02 -5.90
C VAL A 202 7.41 -3.80 -6.81
N ILE A 203 6.22 -3.21 -6.97
CA ILE A 203 5.97 -2.01 -7.76
C ILE A 203 5.26 -0.98 -6.89
N ASP A 204 5.81 0.24 -6.82
CA ASP A 204 5.29 1.34 -6.01
C ASP A 204 4.96 2.54 -6.92
N PRO A 205 3.66 2.81 -7.15
CA PRO A 205 3.23 3.91 -8.00
C PRO A 205 3.70 5.27 -7.51
N LEU A 206 3.92 5.46 -6.20
CA LEU A 206 4.43 6.71 -5.64
C LEU A 206 5.85 6.98 -6.11
N VAL A 207 6.71 5.95 -6.07
CA VAL A 207 8.12 6.06 -6.49
C VAL A 207 8.18 6.33 -8.00
N ILE A 208 7.39 5.61 -8.80
CA ILE A 208 7.33 5.78 -10.25
C ILE A 208 6.83 7.18 -10.63
N ASP A 209 5.73 7.65 -10.03
CA ASP A 209 5.17 8.99 -10.30
C ASP A 209 6.19 10.10 -9.97
N LYS A 210 6.88 10.01 -8.84
CA LYS A 210 7.92 10.97 -8.45
C LYS A 210 9.10 11.01 -9.42
N THR A 211 9.43 9.89 -10.04
CA THR A 211 10.52 9.79 -11.01
C THR A 211 10.10 10.30 -12.39
N TYR A 212 8.97 9.82 -12.91
CA TYR A 212 8.58 10.04 -14.31
C TYR A 212 7.74 11.30 -14.53
N ASP A 213 6.98 11.74 -13.52
CA ASP A 213 6.24 13.00 -13.51
C ASP A 213 6.79 13.94 -12.43
N ARG A 214 8.12 14.08 -12.40
CA ARG A 214 8.88 14.76 -11.33
C ARG A 214 8.39 16.20 -11.05
N TYR A 215 8.09 16.96 -12.11
CA TYR A 215 7.82 18.39 -12.04
C TYR A 215 6.34 18.77 -11.87
N ARG A 216 5.42 17.79 -11.79
CA ARG A 216 4.01 18.12 -11.53
C ARG A 216 3.84 18.76 -10.16
N LYS A 217 2.87 19.68 -10.07
CA LYS A 217 2.50 20.35 -8.83
C LYS A 217 1.54 19.48 -8.00
N GLY A 218 1.44 19.80 -6.72
CA GLY A 218 0.47 19.19 -5.81
C GLY A 218 1.04 18.05 -4.96
N LYS A 219 0.19 17.53 -4.07
CA LYS A 219 0.53 16.41 -3.20
C LYS A 219 0.66 15.12 -4.02
N ARG A 220 1.26 14.11 -3.39
CA ARG A 220 1.39 12.75 -3.94
C ARG A 220 0.79 11.70 -3.00
N THR A 221 -0.30 12.05 -2.32
CA THR A 221 -1.15 11.07 -1.64
C THR A 221 -1.90 10.24 -2.69
N LEU A 222 -2.33 9.02 -2.35
CA LEU A 222 -2.93 8.08 -3.29
C LEU A 222 -4.16 8.69 -3.98
N ASP A 223 -5.04 9.37 -3.23
CA ASP A 223 -6.22 10.06 -3.76
C ASP A 223 -5.88 11.09 -4.84
N VAL A 224 -4.84 11.91 -4.61
CA VAL A 224 -4.41 12.94 -5.56
C VAL A 224 -3.78 12.31 -6.79
N VAL A 225 -3.01 11.23 -6.62
CA VAL A 225 -2.38 10.52 -7.73
C VAL A 225 -3.41 9.76 -8.55
N ALA A 226 -4.33 9.06 -7.90
CA ALA A 226 -5.43 8.38 -8.56
C ALA A 226 -6.23 9.36 -9.42
N ALA A 227 -6.63 10.50 -8.86
CA ALA A 227 -7.31 11.56 -9.62
C ALA A 227 -6.46 12.08 -10.80
N HIS A 228 -5.17 12.32 -10.60
CA HIS A 228 -4.26 12.80 -11.67
C HIS A 228 -4.16 11.82 -12.85
N TYR A 229 -4.23 10.51 -12.59
CA TYR A 229 -4.22 9.47 -13.62
C TYR A 229 -5.62 8.98 -14.00
N SER A 230 -6.68 9.71 -13.62
CA SER A 230 -8.09 9.34 -13.91
C SER A 230 -8.50 7.96 -13.40
N VAL A 231 -7.92 7.53 -12.28
CA VAL A 231 -8.27 6.30 -11.56
C VAL A 231 -9.32 6.63 -10.49
N PRO A 232 -10.49 5.95 -10.48
CA PRO A 232 -11.49 6.14 -9.44
C PRO A 232 -11.01 5.65 -8.07
N LEU A 233 -11.27 6.45 -7.04
CA LEU A 233 -11.12 6.09 -5.62
C LEU A 233 -12.27 6.71 -4.83
N GLU A 234 -13.28 5.92 -4.50
CA GLU A 234 -14.52 6.40 -3.84
C GLU A 234 -14.54 6.15 -2.33
N ALA A 235 -13.79 5.15 -1.85
CA ALA A 235 -13.73 4.75 -0.44
C ALA A 235 -12.27 4.76 0.05
N ALA A 236 -11.62 5.93 -0.01
CA ALA A 236 -10.26 6.07 0.51
C ALA A 236 -10.18 5.66 1.99
N HIS A 237 -9.04 5.08 2.39
CA HIS A 237 -8.81 4.54 3.74
C HIS A 237 -9.63 3.27 4.06
N ASP A 238 -9.91 2.52 3.00
CA ASP A 238 -10.27 1.10 3.09
C ASP A 238 -9.18 0.33 2.34
N ALA A 239 -8.55 -0.63 3.01
CA ALA A 239 -7.42 -1.38 2.44
C ALA A 239 -7.71 -1.97 1.06
N SER A 240 -8.94 -2.42 0.79
CA SER A 240 -9.29 -2.96 -0.52
C SER A 240 -9.37 -1.88 -1.60
N ALA A 241 -9.99 -0.75 -1.28
CA ALA A 241 -10.11 0.37 -2.20
C ALA A 241 -8.74 0.98 -2.52
N ASP A 242 -7.89 1.16 -1.51
CA ASP A 242 -6.57 1.75 -1.66
C ASP A 242 -5.61 0.83 -2.41
N ALA A 243 -5.57 -0.47 -2.09
CA ALA A 243 -4.79 -1.46 -2.85
C ALA A 243 -5.19 -1.53 -4.33
N VAL A 244 -6.50 -1.60 -4.61
CA VAL A 244 -7.01 -1.67 -5.99
C VAL A 244 -6.71 -0.39 -6.74
N ALA A 245 -6.87 0.78 -6.10
CA ALA A 245 -6.50 2.06 -6.70
C ALA A 245 -4.99 2.13 -6.99
N ALA A 246 -4.13 1.68 -6.07
CA ALA A 246 -2.68 1.61 -6.28
C ALA A 246 -2.34 0.74 -7.50
N GLY A 247 -2.95 -0.45 -7.62
CA GLY A 247 -2.81 -1.32 -8.78
C GLY A 247 -3.22 -0.64 -10.09
N ARG A 248 -4.38 0.03 -10.11
CA ARG A 248 -4.86 0.76 -11.29
C ARG A 248 -3.97 1.95 -11.66
N VAL A 249 -3.42 2.67 -10.67
CA VAL A 249 -2.43 3.71 -10.91
C VAL A 249 -1.16 3.11 -11.54
N ALA A 250 -0.68 1.96 -11.06
CA ALA A 250 0.46 1.28 -11.68
C ALA A 250 0.19 0.96 -13.17
N LEU A 251 -1.00 0.46 -13.50
CA LEU A 251 -1.39 0.17 -14.88
C LEU A 251 -1.48 1.44 -15.75
N ALA A 252 -1.98 2.54 -15.19
CA ALA A 252 -2.05 3.84 -15.87
C ALA A 252 -0.66 4.45 -16.10
N LEU A 253 0.25 4.34 -15.12
CA LEU A 253 1.65 4.75 -15.24
C LEU A 253 2.38 3.95 -16.32
N ALA A 254 2.18 2.63 -16.34
CA ALA A 254 2.77 1.74 -17.34
C ALA A 254 2.30 2.09 -18.77
N GLU A 255 1.04 2.49 -18.92
CA GLU A 255 0.51 2.95 -20.21
C GLU A 255 1.06 4.33 -20.59
N ARG A 256 1.05 5.29 -19.67
CA ARG A 256 1.50 6.67 -19.94
C ARG A 256 3.00 6.74 -20.26
N PHE A 257 3.80 5.86 -19.67
CA PHE A 257 5.26 5.85 -19.79
C PHE A 257 5.79 4.59 -20.47
N ALA A 258 4.97 3.94 -21.30
CA ALA A 258 5.31 2.68 -21.98
C ALA A 258 6.64 2.73 -22.76
N ASP A 259 7.03 3.90 -23.26
CA ASP A 259 8.27 4.12 -24.02
C ASP A 259 9.53 4.17 -23.16
N ARG A 260 9.40 4.37 -21.84
CA ARG A 260 10.54 4.62 -20.92
C ARG A 260 10.54 3.74 -19.67
N LEU A 261 9.42 3.09 -19.37
CA LEU A 261 9.26 2.26 -18.17
C LEU A 261 9.72 0.82 -18.47
N PRO A 262 10.54 0.19 -17.62
CA PRO A 262 11.03 -1.16 -17.87
C PRO A 262 9.91 -2.20 -18.05
N GLU A 263 10.06 -3.06 -19.05
CA GLU A 263 9.13 -4.17 -19.31
C GLU A 263 9.34 -5.36 -18.37
N CYS A 264 10.50 -5.48 -17.75
CA CYS A 264 10.81 -6.51 -16.75
C CYS A 264 10.45 -6.00 -15.35
N PRO A 265 9.58 -6.69 -14.58
CA PRO A 265 9.17 -6.23 -13.26
C PRO A 265 10.32 -6.25 -12.23
N HIS A 266 11.27 -7.20 -12.35
CA HIS A 266 12.47 -7.21 -11.51
C HIS A 266 13.39 -6.03 -11.81
N GLU A 267 13.56 -5.66 -13.08
CA GLU A 267 14.32 -4.46 -13.43
C GLU A 267 13.65 -3.19 -12.89
N LEU A 268 12.33 -3.08 -13.05
CA LEU A 268 11.56 -1.97 -12.50
C LEU A 268 11.68 -1.90 -10.97
N HIS A 269 11.59 -3.03 -10.27
CA HIS A 269 11.85 -3.12 -8.83
C HIS A 269 13.26 -2.63 -8.47
N SER A 270 14.30 -3.14 -9.14
CA SER A 270 15.69 -2.71 -8.87
C SER A 270 15.91 -1.22 -9.11
N ARG A 271 15.29 -0.64 -10.14
CA ARG A 271 15.38 0.81 -10.38
C ARG A 271 14.67 1.63 -9.30
N GLN A 272 13.54 1.15 -8.78
CA GLN A 272 12.82 1.81 -7.69
C GLN A 272 13.63 1.91 -6.40
N ILE A 273 14.51 0.93 -6.10
CA ILE A 273 15.45 1.03 -4.96
C ILE A 273 16.33 2.29 -5.10
N GLY A 274 16.90 2.51 -6.28
CA GLY A 274 17.71 3.71 -6.55
C GLY A 274 16.89 5.00 -6.50
N TRP A 275 15.71 4.99 -7.13
CA TRP A 275 14.83 6.17 -7.14
C TRP A 275 14.32 6.54 -5.75
N ALA A 276 13.93 5.57 -4.92
CA ALA A 276 13.49 5.83 -3.55
C ALA A 276 14.59 6.50 -2.73
N ARG A 277 15.83 6.04 -2.87
CA ARG A 277 17.00 6.66 -2.25
C ARG A 277 17.21 8.10 -2.72
N GLU A 278 17.24 8.34 -4.04
CA GLU A 278 17.39 9.69 -4.61
C GLU A 278 16.27 10.64 -4.15
N GLN A 279 15.04 10.12 -4.06
CA GLN A 279 13.88 10.88 -3.59
C GLN A 279 13.99 11.24 -2.10
N ALA A 280 14.49 10.33 -1.26
CA ALA A 280 14.73 10.57 0.16
C ALA A 280 15.87 11.59 0.37
N GLU A 281 16.96 11.48 -0.39
CA GLU A 281 18.07 12.44 -0.39
C GLU A 281 17.57 13.84 -0.79
N SER A 282 16.84 13.96 -1.89
CA SER A 282 16.30 15.25 -2.34
C SER A 282 15.31 15.87 -1.35
N LEU A 283 14.48 15.06 -0.69
CA LEU A 283 13.55 15.54 0.34
C LEU A 283 14.28 15.94 1.64
N THR A 284 15.33 15.22 2.00
CA THR A 284 16.24 15.57 3.11
C THR A 284 16.84 16.95 2.88
N GLU A 285 17.47 17.19 1.72
CA GLU A 285 18.03 18.49 1.36
C GLU A 285 16.99 19.61 1.47
N TYR A 286 15.76 19.35 0.99
CA TYR A 286 14.67 20.29 1.11
C TYR A 286 14.32 20.60 2.57
N PHE A 287 14.15 19.58 3.42
CA PHE A 287 13.80 19.75 4.83
C PHE A 287 14.89 20.43 5.65
N VAL A 288 16.16 20.13 5.39
CA VAL A 288 17.29 20.87 5.98
C VAL A 288 17.23 22.33 5.57
N ARG A 289 17.02 22.61 4.28
CA ARG A 289 16.93 23.99 3.76
C ARG A 289 15.80 24.81 4.38
N ILE A 290 14.67 24.19 4.73
CA ILE A 290 13.53 24.87 5.37
C ILE A 290 13.54 24.75 6.90
N GLY A 291 14.61 24.23 7.51
CA GLY A 291 14.77 24.13 8.96
C GLY A 291 13.85 23.11 9.64
N ARG A 292 13.36 22.09 8.91
CA ARG A 292 12.56 20.99 9.45
C ARG A 292 13.37 19.78 9.88
N LEU A 293 14.64 19.76 9.52
CA LEU A 293 15.56 18.65 9.78
C LEU A 293 16.95 19.23 10.05
N GLU A 294 17.69 18.66 10.99
CA GLU A 294 19.07 19.07 11.24
C GLU A 294 19.98 18.61 10.09
N PRO A 295 21.07 19.33 9.75
CA PRO A 295 21.99 18.93 8.68
C PRO A 295 22.66 17.57 8.86
N THR A 296 22.64 17.02 10.08
CA THR A 296 23.19 15.70 10.42
C THR A 296 22.18 14.56 10.30
N GLU A 297 20.90 14.88 10.12
CA GLU A 297 19.83 13.90 9.99
C GLU A 297 19.53 13.64 8.51
N ALA A 298 19.00 12.45 8.21
CA ALA A 298 18.58 12.07 6.87
C ALA A 298 17.29 11.25 6.92
N LEU A 299 16.44 11.44 5.92
CA LEU A 299 15.28 10.57 5.73
C LEU A 299 15.75 9.21 5.21
N ASP A 300 15.11 8.16 5.73
CA ASP A 300 15.39 6.80 5.29
C ASP A 300 14.88 6.56 3.86
N GLY A 301 15.82 6.26 2.95
CA GLY A 301 15.57 5.93 1.55
C GLY A 301 15.48 4.42 1.27
N THR A 302 15.50 3.57 2.30
CA THR A 302 15.41 2.13 2.16
C THR A 302 14.03 1.72 1.66
N TRP A 303 14.00 0.87 0.64
CA TRP A 303 12.79 0.42 -0.05
C TRP A 303 13.01 -0.98 -0.65
N PRO A 304 11.98 -1.85 -0.71
CA PRO A 304 10.62 -1.66 -0.19
C PRO A 304 10.49 -2.01 1.30
N VAL A 305 11.57 -2.35 1.99
CA VAL A 305 11.56 -2.74 3.41
C VAL A 305 12.67 -2.01 4.16
N ARG A 306 12.31 -1.27 5.21
CA ARG A 306 13.22 -0.58 6.13
C ARG A 306 13.76 -1.52 7.22
#